data_AF-A0A941EZ98-F1
#
_entry.id   AF-A0A941EZ98-F1
#
_cell.length_a   1.000
_cell.length_b   1.000
_cell.length_c   1.000
_cell.angle_alpha   90.00
_cell.angle_beta   90.00
_cell.angle_gamma   90.00
#
_symmetry.space_group_name_H-M   'P 1'
#
loop_
_entity.id
_entity.type
_entity.pdbx_description
1 polymer ?
#
loop_
_entity_poly.entity_id
_entity_poly.type
_entity_poly.pdbx_seq_one_letter_code
_entity_poly.pdbx_strand_id
1 'polypeptide(L)'
;MDHSDLDAARVAHGFLTIGECLDLGRRIGALFDPYSTLLSRHARFGPGTVIYPGVSVECAPDATCEFGPDNVLYPGLRVTVGSGAAVVVGAGNRLGEGGA
;
A
#
# COMPACT_ATOMS: atom_id res chain seq x y z
N MET A 1 4.73 -20.81 5.04
CA MET A 1 6.03 -20.57 4.40
C MET A 1 6.75 -19.57 5.28
N ASP A 2 8.05 -19.72 5.48
CA ASP A 2 8.85 -18.79 6.27
C ASP A 2 9.18 -17.55 5.42
N HIS A 3 8.99 -16.36 5.97
CA HIS A 3 9.18 -15.06 5.32
C HIS A 3 10.12 -14.14 6.11
N SER A 4 10.77 -14.66 7.16
CA SER A 4 11.52 -13.88 8.15
C SER A 4 12.58 -12.95 7.54
N ASP A 5 13.37 -13.41 6.58
CA ASP A 5 14.39 -12.58 5.90
C ASP A 5 13.77 -11.43 5.10
N LEU A 6 12.65 -11.68 4.40
CA LEU A 6 11.94 -10.67 3.62
C LEU A 6 11.23 -9.67 4.54
N ASP A 7 10.62 -10.17 5.61
CA ASP A 7 9.96 -9.33 6.63
C ASP A 7 10.98 -8.45 7.36
N ALA A 8 12.19 -8.94 7.66
CA ALA A 8 13.26 -8.14 8.25
C ALA A 8 13.63 -6.95 7.38
N ALA A 9 13.80 -7.16 6.06
CA ALA A 9 14.07 -6.08 5.12
C ALA A 9 12.88 -5.09 5.05
N ARG A 10 11.65 -5.60 4.98
CA ARG A 10 10.44 -4.75 4.92
C ARG A 10 10.32 -3.86 6.16
N VAL A 11 10.51 -4.43 7.35
CA VAL A 11 10.45 -3.71 8.63
C VAL A 11 11.55 -2.64 8.71
N ALA A 12 12.78 -2.98 8.30
CA ALA A 12 13.91 -2.03 8.30
C ALA A 12 13.65 -0.79 7.43
N HIS A 13 12.81 -0.92 6.39
CA HIS A 13 12.41 0.17 5.50
C HIS A 13 11.00 0.75 5.80
N GLY A 14 10.39 0.38 6.94
CA GLY A 14 9.09 0.94 7.36
C GLY A 14 7.88 0.36 6.64
N PHE A 15 8.03 -0.72 5.89
CA PHE A 15 6.93 -1.41 5.23
C PHE A 15 6.20 -2.37 6.18
N LEU A 16 4.99 -2.75 5.77
CA LEU A 16 4.25 -3.88 6.32
C LEU A 16 4.96 -5.18 5.97
N THR A 17 5.01 -6.13 6.89
CA THR A 17 5.39 -7.54 6.66
C THR A 17 4.42 -8.24 5.69
N ILE A 18 4.79 -9.41 5.20
CA ILE A 18 3.90 -10.24 4.37
C ILE A 18 2.63 -10.60 5.13
N GLY A 19 2.75 -10.97 6.41
CA GLY A 19 1.61 -11.24 7.29
C GLY A 19 0.68 -10.04 7.41
N GLU A 20 1.24 -8.86 7.67
CA GLU A 20 0.45 -7.62 7.76
C GLU A 20 -0.21 -7.23 6.42
N CYS A 21 0.43 -7.50 5.27
CA CYS A 21 -0.18 -7.33 3.95
C CYS A 21 -1.36 -8.28 3.73
N LEU A 22 -1.25 -9.55 4.14
CA LEU A 22 -2.36 -10.50 4.08
C LEU A 22 -3.53 -10.05 4.97
N ASP A 23 -3.24 -9.56 6.18
CA ASP A 23 -4.23 -9.04 7.12
C ASP A 23 -4.89 -7.76 6.60
N LEU A 24 -4.12 -6.89 5.96
CA LEU A 24 -4.62 -5.72 5.26
C LEU A 24 -5.59 -6.12 4.14
N GLY A 25 -5.19 -7.03 3.26
CA GLY A 25 -6.02 -7.50 2.14
C GLY A 25 -7.39 -7.99 2.58
N ARG A 26 -7.47 -8.70 3.71
CA ARG A 26 -8.75 -9.16 4.30
C ARG A 26 -9.66 -8.04 4.81
N ARG A 27 -9.09 -6.87 5.15
CA ARG A 27 -9.84 -5.71 5.68
C ARG A 27 -10.25 -4.73 4.59
N ILE A 28 -9.39 -4.52 3.59
CA ILE A 28 -9.60 -3.44 2.61
C ILE A 28 -10.33 -3.90 1.36
N GLY A 29 -10.41 -5.20 1.07
CA GLY A 29 -11.09 -5.72 -0.11
C GLY A 29 -10.26 -6.81 -0.76
N ALA A 30 -9.16 -6.42 -1.42
CA ALA A 30 -8.19 -7.37 -1.95
C ALA A 30 -6.77 -6.79 -2.04
N LEU A 31 -5.79 -7.65 -1.75
CA LEU A 31 -4.39 -7.43 -2.08
C LEU A 31 -3.92 -8.70 -2.79
N PHE A 32 -3.65 -8.62 -4.10
CA PHE A 32 -3.45 -9.81 -4.92
C PHE A 32 -2.07 -10.45 -4.77
N ASP A 33 -1.05 -9.67 -4.40
CA ASP A 33 0.29 -10.20 -4.20
C ASP A 33 1.06 -9.45 -3.07
N PRO A 34 1.19 -10.03 -1.87
CA PRO A 34 1.93 -9.42 -0.77
C PRO A 34 3.45 -9.45 -0.96
N TYR A 35 3.98 -10.22 -1.92
CA TYR A 35 5.42 -10.34 -2.14
C TYR A 35 5.96 -9.25 -3.07
N SER A 36 5.19 -8.85 -4.08
CA SER A 36 5.59 -7.77 -5.00
C SER A 36 5.13 -6.37 -4.60
N THR A 37 4.27 -6.25 -3.58
CA THR A 37 3.81 -4.95 -3.08
C THR A 37 4.68 -4.47 -1.93
N LEU A 38 4.95 -3.16 -1.89
CA LEU A 38 5.65 -2.48 -0.80
C LEU A 38 4.73 -1.39 -0.26
N LEU A 39 4.13 -1.61 0.91
CA LEU A 39 3.16 -0.69 1.50
C LEU A 39 3.70 -0.19 2.83
N SER A 40 3.84 1.13 2.97
CA SER A 40 4.27 1.75 4.22
C SER A 40 3.27 1.45 5.32
N ARG A 41 3.78 1.19 6.52
CA ARG A 41 2.95 1.07 7.74
C ARG A 41 2.21 2.37 8.09
N HIS A 42 2.62 3.49 7.51
CA HIS A 42 2.03 4.81 7.73
C HIS A 42 0.98 5.17 6.66
N ALA A 43 0.81 4.35 5.62
CA ALA A 43 -0.24 4.52 4.63
C ALA A 43 -1.56 3.89 5.10
N ARG A 44 -2.68 4.55 4.82
CA ARG A 44 -4.03 4.07 5.15
C ARG A 44 -4.83 3.83 3.88
N PHE A 45 -5.53 2.70 3.84
CA PHE A 45 -6.36 2.29 2.71
C PHE A 45 -7.78 2.02 3.20
N GLY A 46 -8.76 2.65 2.55
CA GLY A 46 -10.18 2.49 2.87
C GLY A 46 -10.75 1.14 2.44
N PRO A 47 -11.93 0.77 2.97
CA PRO A 47 -12.63 -0.47 2.57
C PRO A 47 -13.01 -0.44 1.09
N GLY A 48 -13.15 -1.62 0.48
CA GLY A 48 -13.36 -1.76 -0.98
C GLY A 48 -12.12 -1.52 -1.84
N THR A 49 -10.97 -1.14 -1.25
CA THR A 49 -9.72 -0.96 -1.99
C THR A 49 -9.19 -2.30 -2.53
N VAL A 50 -8.81 -2.29 -3.80
CA VAL A 50 -8.16 -3.41 -4.50
C VAL A 50 -6.75 -3.00 -4.90
N ILE A 51 -5.75 -3.76 -4.43
CA ILE A 51 -4.34 -3.52 -4.70
C ILE A 51 -3.79 -4.64 -5.59
N TYR A 52 -3.34 -4.26 -6.79
CA TYR A 52 -2.70 -5.16 -7.75
C TYR A 52 -1.21 -5.39 -7.45
N PRO A 53 -0.61 -6.44 -8.04
CA PRO A 53 0.82 -6.72 -7.89
C PRO A 53 1.70 -5.54 -8.32
N GLY A 54 2.84 -5.36 -7.67
CA GLY A 54 3.83 -4.33 -8.02
C GLY A 54 3.50 -2.89 -7.60
N VAL A 55 2.42 -2.67 -6.82
CA VAL A 55 2.13 -1.36 -6.21
C VAL A 55 3.14 -1.04 -5.10
N SER A 56 3.65 0.19 -5.10
CA SER A 56 4.54 0.72 -4.06
C SER A 56 4.00 2.02 -3.46
N VAL A 57 3.86 2.06 -2.13
CA VAL A 57 3.43 3.22 -1.36
C VAL A 57 4.40 3.45 -0.21
N GLU A 58 5.19 4.51 -0.32
CA GLU A 58 6.15 4.97 0.67
C GLU A 58 5.58 6.20 1.38
N CYS A 59 5.60 6.20 2.71
CA CYS A 59 5.06 7.29 3.52
C CYS A 59 5.93 7.46 4.76
N ALA A 60 6.48 8.66 4.93
CA ALA A 60 7.26 9.02 6.12
C ALA A 60 6.37 8.98 7.39
N PRO A 61 6.95 8.69 8.57
CA PRO A 61 6.17 8.50 9.80
C PRO A 61 5.33 9.71 10.23
N ASP A 62 5.75 10.92 9.86
CA ASP A 62 5.12 12.20 10.17
C ASP A 62 4.30 12.77 9.00
N ALA A 63 4.13 12.00 7.92
CA ALA A 63 3.38 12.40 6.73
C ALA A 63 1.94 11.87 6.76
N THR A 64 1.08 12.42 5.88
CA THR A 64 -0.28 11.93 5.65
C THR A 64 -0.33 11.19 4.31
N CYS A 65 -0.69 9.91 4.31
CA CYS A 65 -0.92 9.14 3.10
C CYS A 65 -2.20 8.31 3.24
N GLU A 66 -3.28 8.81 2.67
CA GLU A 66 -4.62 8.24 2.84
C GLU A 66 -5.29 8.00 1.49
N PHE A 67 -5.81 6.79 1.32
CA PHE A 67 -6.68 6.42 0.22
C PHE A 67 -8.07 6.13 0.79
N GLY A 68 -9.07 6.85 0.30
CA GLY A 68 -10.47 6.62 0.62
C GLY A 68 -10.98 5.24 0.19
N PRO A 69 -12.28 4.96 0.36
CA PRO A 69 -12.85 3.67 -0.01
C PRO A 69 -12.90 3.44 -1.53
N ASP A 70 -13.07 2.17 -1.93
CA ASP A 70 -13.37 1.74 -3.29
C ASP A 70 -12.34 2.15 -4.36
N ASN A 71 -11.09 2.37 -3.97
CA ASN A 71 -10.00 2.66 -4.91
C ASN A 71 -9.46 1.37 -5.55
N VAL A 72 -9.02 1.47 -6.80
CA VAL A 72 -8.27 0.39 -7.48
C VAL A 72 -6.87 0.89 -7.80
N LEU A 73 -5.87 0.24 -7.22
CA LEU A 73 -4.45 0.54 -7.44
C LEU A 73 -3.88 -0.50 -8.39
N TYR A 74 -3.60 -0.09 -9.63
CA TYR A 74 -3.11 -0.95 -10.71
C TYR A 74 -1.60 -1.18 -10.65
N PRO A 75 -1.09 -2.20 -11.35
CA PRO A 75 0.34 -2.52 -11.35
C PRO A 75 1.23 -1.32 -11.69
N GLY A 76 2.38 -1.26 -11.03
CA GLY A 76 3.39 -0.23 -11.26
C GLY A 76 3.09 1.14 -10.63
N LEU A 77 1.92 1.34 -10.00
CA LEU A 77 1.65 2.57 -9.27
C LEU A 77 2.70 2.78 -8.16
N ARG A 78 3.31 3.97 -8.16
CA ARG A 78 4.24 4.42 -7.12
C ARG A 78 3.75 5.71 -6.49
N VAL A 79 3.65 5.73 -5.17
CA VAL A 79 3.35 6.91 -4.37
C VAL A 79 4.43 7.06 -3.31
N THR A 80 5.03 8.25 -3.22
CA THR A 80 6.04 8.57 -2.22
C THR A 80 5.64 9.86 -1.51
N VAL A 81 5.45 9.79 -0.20
CA VAL A 81 5.09 10.92 0.65
C VAL A 81 6.22 11.20 1.63
N GLY A 82 6.92 12.33 1.42
CA GLY A 82 8.01 12.76 2.27
C GLY A 82 7.55 13.36 3.61
N SER A 83 8.51 13.58 4.52
CA SER A 83 8.27 14.16 5.85
C SER A 83 7.50 15.49 5.75
N GLY A 84 6.49 15.65 6.62
CA GLY A 84 5.58 16.80 6.65
C GLY A 84 4.64 16.95 5.44
N ALA A 85 4.70 16.09 4.43
CA ALA A 85 3.86 16.16 3.24
C ALA A 85 2.54 15.39 3.40
N ALA A 86 1.63 15.60 2.45
CA ALA A 86 0.34 14.95 2.43
C ALA A 86 -0.06 14.49 1.02
N VAL A 87 -0.58 13.27 0.92
CA VAL A 87 -1.33 12.76 -0.22
C VAL A 87 -2.65 12.20 0.33
N VAL A 88 -3.76 12.74 -0.15
CA VAL A 88 -5.11 12.28 0.18
C VAL A 88 -5.84 11.99 -1.12
N VAL A 89 -6.19 10.73 -1.32
CA VAL A 89 -6.98 10.25 -2.45
C VAL A 89 -8.40 10.00 -1.96
N GLY A 90 -9.39 10.55 -2.67
CA GLY A 90 -10.81 10.34 -2.37
C GLY A 90 -11.29 8.90 -2.62
N ALA A 91 -12.59 8.72 -2.73
CA ALA A 91 -13.18 7.42 -3.01
C ALA A 91 -13.24 7.10 -4.51
N GLY A 92 -13.23 5.80 -4.87
CA GLY A 92 -13.64 5.33 -6.21
C GLY A 92 -12.67 5.60 -7.36
N ASN A 93 -11.40 5.92 -7.08
CA ASN A 93 -10.40 6.21 -8.11
C ASN A 93 -9.78 4.93 -8.67
N ARG A 94 -9.19 5.06 -9.86
CA ARG A 94 -8.41 4.01 -10.52
C ARG A 94 -7.05 4.59 -10.89
N LEU A 95 -5.98 4.09 -10.30
CA LEU A 95 -4.65 4.72 -10.33
C LEU A 95 -3.57 3.71 -10.79
N GLY A 96 -2.74 4.07 -11.78
CA GLY A 96 -1.60 3.26 -12.27
C GLY A 96 -1.56 3.13 -13.80
N GLU A 97 -0.72 2.24 -14.36
CA GLU A 97 -0.71 2.03 -15.82
C GLU A 97 -2.05 1.47 -16.31
N GLY A 98 -2.68 2.19 -17.25
CA GLY A 98 -4.06 1.95 -17.67
C GLY A 98 -5.12 2.79 -16.93
N GLY A 99 -4.73 3.66 -16.00
CA GLY A 99 -5.61 4.60 -15.30
C GLY A 99 -4.92 5.82 -14.67
N ALA A 100 -5.16 6.98 -15.28
CA ALA A 100 -5.16 8.33 -14.70
C ALA A 100 -6.22 9.16 -15.44
#